data_AF-A0A537BFY0-F1
#
_entry.id   AF-A0A537BFY0-F1
#
_cell.length_a   1.000
_cell.length_b   1.000
_cell.length_c   1.000
_cell.angle_alpha   90.00
_cell.angle_beta   90.00
_cell.angle_gamma   90.00
#
_symmetry.space_group_name_H-M   'P 1'
#
loop_
_entity.id
_entity.type
_entity.pdbx_description
1 polymer ?
#
loop_
_entity_poly.entity_id
_entity_poly.type
_entity_poly.pdbx_seq_one_letter_code
_entity_poly.pdbx_strand_id
1 'polypeptide(L)'
;IEDNYIRAIGRRTEVEGQSGVTSDWRNRALEIPRLARAEYRRLPHKKRVLLDGFVAGLNAYLKDHPDVRPRLLTRFEPWYPLAFIRYNYYQNGFFWGAGFQPSDFATALSRPRGAAPGSAEDFPSRENLGSNGWVIGPSKSASGHAMVFINPHLSFFGPGQVYEGHVNSKESGWNFTGYTRFGFPFPYVGHNESLGWVSTDNAADQADLYAETFDDPTRPLAYRTSPPGPLSAGRRGGTYRMATEWTDTILVKTAAGMERRALTLRKTHHGPIIVTRNGKPLALRMAKLEGDGWLTEWYNMTHARNVAELERAMRPLNMLFGNVMAADAQGNTWYLYNAIKFPHYMVVDGDNFRGVTSRRILGSIPQFTWDDWVRVAFDTRVAAADSLLPELLADTMGATDSARAALELLSRWDRRSDTTSVAMTVFDRWQGATFGGVPKDAALDSALAGLTRDWGTWRVAWGEVNRLQRIDESIDQQFADDRPSIPVRGTGGWNGTVFTFYAQPAQGQKRRYGLAGGTYVSVVEFGPTVRRLAVHTMGESGDPASKHYFDQAPLYARGQFRPAWFTLEEIKANLEREYRPGR
;
A
#
# COMPACT_ATOMS: atom_id res chain seq x y z
N ILE A 1 13.13 -4.23 -6.84
CA ILE A 1 13.75 -4.94 -5.68
C ILE A 1 14.89 -4.12 -5.08
N GLU A 2 15.91 -3.77 -5.86
CA GLU A 2 17.07 -3.02 -5.36
C GLU A 2 16.69 -1.72 -4.64
N ASP A 3 15.83 -0.88 -5.26
CA ASP A 3 15.39 0.39 -4.67
C ASP A 3 14.74 0.22 -3.29
N ASN A 4 13.89 -0.81 -3.13
CA ASN A 4 13.29 -1.16 -1.83
C ASN A 4 14.36 -1.48 -0.78
N TYR A 5 15.41 -2.22 -1.15
CA TYR A 5 16.49 -2.55 -0.23
C TYR A 5 17.40 -1.37 0.08
N ILE A 6 17.75 -0.53 -0.90
CA ILE A 6 18.52 0.70 -0.67
C ILE A 6 17.84 1.58 0.38
N ARG A 7 16.52 1.76 0.26
CA ARG A 7 15.71 2.52 1.23
C ARG A 7 15.64 1.81 2.57
N ALA A 8 15.42 0.50 2.57
CA ALA A 8 15.27 -0.29 3.79
C ALA A 8 16.54 -0.37 4.63
N ILE A 9 17.72 -0.37 4.00
CA ILE A 9 19.01 -0.40 4.69
C ILE A 9 19.58 0.99 4.98
N GLY A 10 18.85 2.06 4.63
CA GLY A 10 19.20 3.45 4.91
C GLY A 10 20.45 3.90 4.14
N ARG A 11 20.46 3.69 2.83
CA ARG A 11 21.54 4.08 1.89
C ARG A 11 21.03 4.86 0.68
N ARG A 12 19.86 5.50 0.75
CA ARG A 12 19.28 6.30 -0.35
C ARG A 12 20.19 7.45 -0.75
N THR A 13 20.89 8.05 0.21
CA THR A 13 21.83 9.17 -0.01
C THR A 13 23.03 8.81 -0.88
N GLU A 14 23.40 7.54 -0.97
CA GLU A 14 24.49 7.08 -1.84
C GLU A 14 24.10 7.09 -3.32
N VAL A 15 22.80 7.17 -3.61
CA VAL A 15 22.30 7.15 -4.98
C VAL A 15 21.67 8.48 -5.38
N GLU A 16 20.88 9.07 -4.48
CA GLU A 16 20.13 10.29 -4.73
C GLU A 16 20.79 11.54 -4.09
N GLY A 17 21.88 11.36 -3.35
CA GLY A 17 22.59 12.47 -2.72
C GLY A 17 21.74 13.17 -1.66
N GLN A 18 21.68 14.50 -1.73
CA GLN A 18 21.07 15.32 -0.70
C GLN A 18 19.58 15.05 -0.46
N SER A 19 18.81 14.71 -1.50
CA SER A 19 17.37 14.39 -1.36
C SER A 19 17.13 13.12 -0.53
N GLY A 20 18.12 12.21 -0.45
CA GLY A 20 18.02 10.99 0.34
C GLY A 20 18.17 11.19 1.85
N VAL A 21 18.67 12.35 2.32
CA VAL A 21 19.15 12.53 3.70
C VAL A 21 18.04 12.31 4.73
N THR A 22 16.85 12.87 4.50
CA THR A 22 15.71 12.71 5.39
C THR A 22 15.27 11.25 5.49
N SER A 23 15.31 10.52 4.37
CA SER A 23 14.96 9.10 4.32
C SER A 23 15.92 8.26 5.13
N ASP A 24 17.22 8.44 4.93
CA ASP A 24 18.25 7.67 5.61
C ASP A 24 18.31 8.02 7.10
N TRP A 25 18.21 9.31 7.45
CA TRP A 25 18.15 9.74 8.84
C TRP A 25 17.00 9.07 9.60
N ARG A 26 15.78 9.07 9.02
CA ARG A 26 14.61 8.40 9.64
C ARG A 26 14.85 6.90 9.79
N ASN A 27 15.42 6.26 8.78
CA ASN A 27 15.77 4.84 8.82
C ASN A 27 16.76 4.53 9.96
N ARG A 28 17.81 5.36 10.13
CA ARG A 28 18.81 5.20 11.20
C ARG A 28 18.24 5.53 12.58
N ALA A 29 17.39 6.54 12.70
CA ALA A 29 16.69 6.88 13.94
C ALA A 29 15.81 5.71 14.42
N LEU A 30 15.13 5.03 13.51
CA LEU A 30 14.35 3.82 13.80
C LEU A 30 15.21 2.55 13.97
N GLU A 31 16.53 2.67 13.85
CA GLU A 31 17.51 1.60 14.01
C GLU A 31 17.25 0.36 13.11
N ILE A 32 16.56 0.55 11.98
CA ILE A 32 16.06 -0.55 11.12
C ILE A 32 17.16 -1.54 10.75
N PRO A 33 18.35 -1.12 10.25
CA PRO A 33 19.40 -2.06 9.86
C PRO A 33 19.98 -2.84 11.04
N ARG A 34 20.12 -2.19 12.21
CA ARG A 34 20.62 -2.84 13.43
C ARG A 34 19.63 -3.91 13.90
N LEU A 35 18.35 -3.57 13.97
CA LEU A 35 17.28 -4.47 14.40
C LEU A 35 17.12 -5.65 13.44
N ALA A 36 17.13 -5.42 12.13
CA ALA A 36 17.03 -6.47 11.12
C ALA A 36 18.21 -7.48 11.19
N ARG A 37 19.44 -6.99 11.37
CA ARG A 37 20.61 -7.88 11.57
C ARG A 37 20.50 -8.68 12.87
N ALA A 38 20.00 -8.07 13.93
CA ALA A 38 19.82 -8.72 15.22
C ALA A 38 18.73 -9.81 15.15
N GLU A 39 17.60 -9.52 14.50
CA GLU A 39 16.53 -10.49 14.23
C GLU A 39 17.05 -11.67 13.41
N TYR A 40 17.76 -11.42 12.31
CA TYR A 40 18.34 -12.47 11.47
C TYR A 40 19.21 -13.46 12.28
N ARG A 41 20.05 -12.96 13.20
CA ARG A 41 20.89 -13.79 14.07
C ARG A 41 20.08 -14.66 15.04
N ARG A 42 18.90 -14.19 15.44
CA ARG A 42 17.98 -14.91 16.35
C ARG A 42 16.98 -15.80 15.61
N LEU A 43 16.84 -15.67 14.29
CA LEU A 43 15.89 -16.48 13.52
C LEU A 43 16.17 -17.98 13.71
N PRO A 44 15.11 -18.80 13.89
CA PRO A 44 15.22 -20.25 13.83
C PRO A 44 15.85 -20.71 12.51
N HIS A 45 16.62 -21.80 12.54
CA HIS A 45 17.38 -22.30 11.40
C HIS A 45 16.58 -22.36 10.09
N LYS A 46 15.36 -22.95 10.11
CA LYS A 46 14.50 -23.06 8.92
C LYS A 46 14.17 -21.71 8.28
N LYS A 47 13.98 -20.66 9.09
CA LYS A 47 13.65 -19.31 8.60
C LYS A 47 14.89 -18.60 8.07
N ARG A 48 16.05 -18.87 8.67
CA ARG A 48 17.34 -18.37 8.19
C ARG A 48 17.68 -18.93 6.81
N VAL A 49 17.57 -20.26 6.64
CA VAL A 49 17.79 -20.95 5.36
C VAL A 49 16.88 -20.41 4.26
N LEU A 50 15.62 -20.08 4.57
CA LEU A 50 14.71 -19.45 3.62
C LEU A 50 15.24 -18.09 3.12
N LEU A 51 15.71 -17.23 4.02
CA LEU A 51 16.27 -15.93 3.65
C LEU A 51 17.61 -16.06 2.91
N ASP A 52 18.46 -16.99 3.33
CA ASP A 52 19.73 -17.28 2.68
C ASP A 52 19.49 -17.77 1.25
N GLY A 53 18.55 -18.69 1.04
CA GLY A 53 18.18 -19.22 -0.27
C GLY A 53 17.57 -18.15 -1.19
N PHE A 54 16.68 -17.32 -0.67
CA PHE A 54 16.10 -16.20 -1.42
C PHE A 54 17.17 -15.22 -1.91
N VAL A 55 18.08 -14.81 -1.01
CA VAL A 55 19.17 -13.90 -1.35
C VAL A 55 20.23 -14.54 -2.25
N ALA A 56 20.50 -15.84 -2.09
CA ALA A 56 21.34 -16.59 -3.01
C ALA A 56 20.77 -16.56 -4.44
N GLY A 57 19.44 -16.69 -4.60
CA GLY A 57 18.76 -16.55 -5.88
C GLY A 57 18.94 -15.18 -6.53
N LEU A 58 18.79 -14.10 -5.75
CA LEU A 58 19.03 -12.73 -6.25
C LEU A 58 20.49 -12.51 -6.67
N ASN A 59 21.45 -13.01 -5.88
CA ASN A 59 22.87 -12.89 -6.19
C ASN A 59 23.28 -13.76 -7.40
N ALA A 60 22.67 -14.94 -7.57
CA ALA A 60 22.84 -15.77 -8.75
C ALA A 60 22.31 -15.05 -10.00
N TYR A 61 21.14 -14.43 -9.91
CA TYR A 61 20.59 -13.63 -11.00
C TYR A 61 21.54 -12.52 -11.45
N LEU A 62 22.10 -11.73 -10.52
CA LEU A 62 23.09 -10.69 -10.86
C LEU A 62 24.38 -11.25 -11.49
N LYS A 63 24.81 -12.44 -11.07
CA LYS A 63 25.97 -13.12 -11.66
C LYS A 63 25.68 -13.58 -13.10
N ASP A 64 24.50 -14.13 -13.32
CA ASP A 64 24.11 -14.74 -14.61
C ASP A 64 23.62 -13.69 -15.63
N HIS A 65 23.31 -12.46 -15.18
CA HIS A 65 22.86 -11.34 -16.01
C HIS A 65 23.80 -10.14 -15.86
N PRO A 66 25.03 -10.22 -16.41
CA PRO A 66 26.04 -9.17 -16.29
C PRO A 66 25.71 -7.92 -17.09
N ASP A 67 24.57 -7.86 -17.78
CA ASP A 67 23.96 -6.71 -18.44
C ASP A 67 23.10 -5.87 -17.47
N VAL A 68 22.60 -6.47 -16.38
CA VAL A 68 21.93 -5.74 -15.31
C VAL A 68 22.92 -4.78 -14.63
N ARG A 69 22.52 -3.54 -14.42
CA ARG A 69 23.34 -2.48 -13.80
C ARG A 69 22.70 -2.02 -12.48
N PRO A 70 23.01 -2.66 -11.34
CA PRO A 70 22.54 -2.18 -10.04
C PRO A 70 22.98 -0.74 -9.79
N ARG A 71 22.10 0.07 -9.20
CA ARG A 71 22.41 1.46 -8.81
C ARG A 71 23.40 1.53 -7.64
N LEU A 72 23.41 0.51 -6.77
CA LEU A 72 24.26 0.45 -5.58
C LEU A 72 24.59 -0.98 -5.12
N LEU A 73 23.62 -1.88 -5.14
CA LEU A 73 23.72 -3.20 -4.48
C LEU A 73 24.24 -4.25 -5.45
N THR A 74 25.56 -4.41 -5.50
CA THR A 74 26.22 -5.49 -6.27
C THR A 74 26.15 -6.85 -5.57
N ARG A 75 25.72 -6.87 -4.30
CA ARG A 75 25.46 -8.09 -3.53
C ARG A 75 24.36 -7.84 -2.51
N PHE A 76 23.39 -8.75 -2.47
CA PHE A 76 22.33 -8.78 -1.47
C PHE A 76 22.74 -9.60 -0.25
N GLU A 77 22.25 -9.22 0.93
CA GLU A 77 22.50 -9.93 2.20
C GLU A 77 21.19 -10.45 2.81
N PRO A 78 21.22 -11.59 3.54
CA PRO A 78 20.01 -12.30 3.97
C PRO A 78 19.18 -11.57 5.03
N TRP A 79 19.68 -10.49 5.63
CA TRP A 79 18.91 -9.63 6.53
C TRP A 79 18.15 -8.50 5.80
N TYR A 80 18.40 -8.27 4.51
CA TYR A 80 17.71 -7.22 3.74
C TYR A 80 16.19 -7.40 3.68
N PRO A 81 15.63 -8.62 3.52
CA PRO A 81 14.19 -8.83 3.60
C PRO A 81 13.58 -8.39 4.94
N LEU A 82 14.28 -8.64 6.07
CA LEU A 82 13.81 -8.21 7.39
C LEU A 82 13.86 -6.68 7.54
N ALA A 83 14.91 -6.04 7.01
CA ALA A 83 14.97 -4.58 6.94
C ALA A 83 13.83 -4.02 6.08
N PHE A 84 13.51 -4.67 4.96
CA PHE A 84 12.42 -4.27 4.08
C PHE A 84 11.05 -4.35 4.76
N ILE A 85 10.79 -5.42 5.53
CA ILE A 85 9.55 -5.53 6.32
C ILE A 85 9.41 -4.35 7.27
N ARG A 86 10.46 -4.05 8.05
CA ARG A 86 10.47 -2.93 8.99
C ARG A 86 10.31 -1.59 8.26
N TYR A 87 11.05 -1.36 7.18
CA TYR A 87 10.91 -0.15 6.39
C TYR A 87 9.49 0.03 5.83
N ASN A 88 8.94 -1.01 5.21
CA ASN A 88 7.64 -0.93 4.57
C ASN A 88 6.52 -0.66 5.59
N TYR A 89 6.53 -1.32 6.75
CA TYR A 89 5.46 -1.17 7.73
C TYR A 89 5.69 -0.05 8.72
N TYR A 90 6.92 0.15 9.19
CA TYR A 90 7.18 1.16 10.21
C TYR A 90 7.30 2.53 9.55
N GLN A 91 8.09 2.64 8.47
CA GLN A 91 8.40 3.94 7.86
C GLN A 91 7.39 4.36 6.79
N ASN A 92 6.94 3.45 5.91
CA ASN A 92 5.91 3.78 4.92
C ASN A 92 4.48 3.55 5.46
N GLY A 93 4.36 2.85 6.59
CA GLY A 93 3.10 2.60 7.29
C GLY A 93 2.96 3.45 8.55
N PHE A 94 3.13 2.82 9.71
CA PHE A 94 2.71 3.32 11.03
C PHE A 94 3.24 4.69 11.41
N PHE A 95 4.43 5.07 10.93
CA PHE A 95 5.03 6.39 11.16
C PHE A 95 4.04 7.52 10.88
N TRP A 96 3.30 7.45 9.78
CA TRP A 96 2.37 8.52 9.39
C TRP A 96 1.09 8.57 10.21
N GLY A 97 0.79 7.51 10.98
CA GLY A 97 -0.33 7.47 11.92
C GLY A 97 -0.04 8.15 13.26
N ALA A 98 1.22 8.51 13.55
CA ALA A 98 1.64 8.96 14.89
C ALA A 98 1.18 10.37 15.30
N GLY A 99 0.42 11.08 14.46
CA GLY A 99 -0.05 12.44 14.77
C GLY A 99 0.95 13.57 14.44
N PHE A 100 1.83 13.36 13.48
CA PHE A 100 2.68 14.42 12.94
C PHE A 100 1.84 15.53 12.30
N GLN A 101 2.29 16.77 12.43
CA GLN A 101 1.78 17.93 11.70
C GLN A 101 2.68 18.22 10.50
N PRO A 102 2.15 18.79 9.40
CA PRO A 102 2.97 19.17 8.25
C PRO A 102 4.17 20.06 8.63
N SER A 103 4.00 20.96 9.61
CA SER A 103 5.05 21.85 10.10
C SER A 103 6.18 21.15 10.85
N ASP A 104 5.96 19.94 11.38
CA ASP A 104 6.99 19.20 12.13
C ASP A 104 8.18 18.83 11.25
N PHE A 105 7.95 18.57 9.97
CA PHE A 105 9.00 18.19 9.03
C PHE A 105 9.74 19.39 8.43
N ALA A 106 9.18 20.59 8.54
CA ALA A 106 9.88 21.82 8.20
C ALA A 106 10.98 22.17 9.22
N THR A 107 10.87 21.68 10.47
CA THR A 107 11.78 21.95 11.59
C THR A 107 12.69 20.77 11.97
N ALA A 108 12.37 19.54 11.57
CA ALA A 108 13.01 18.29 12.02
C ALA A 108 14.45 18.05 11.53
N LEU A 109 14.95 18.83 10.59
CA LEU A 109 16.38 18.87 10.32
C LEU A 109 16.93 20.11 11.00
N SER A 110 17.71 19.91 12.08
CA SER A 110 18.69 20.90 12.49
C SER A 110 19.55 21.20 11.27
N ARG A 111 19.21 22.30 10.58
CA ARG A 111 19.75 22.66 9.28
C ARG A 111 21.27 22.76 9.40
N PRO A 112 22.07 22.02 8.62
CA PRO A 112 23.38 22.52 8.27
C PRO A 112 23.17 23.90 7.64
N ARG A 113 23.89 24.93 8.10
CA ARG A 113 23.84 26.27 7.48
C ARG A 113 24.01 26.11 5.97
N GLY A 114 22.99 26.47 5.19
CA GLY A 114 23.04 26.50 3.72
C GLY A 114 22.25 25.43 2.95
N ALA A 115 21.49 24.53 3.59
CA ALA A 115 20.64 23.58 2.86
C ALA A 115 19.29 24.19 2.42
N ALA A 116 18.99 24.08 1.12
CA ALA A 116 17.70 24.43 0.53
C ALA A 116 16.55 23.58 1.12
N PRO A 117 15.32 24.10 1.21
CA PRO A 117 14.18 23.36 1.72
C PRO A 117 13.96 22.08 0.90
N GLY A 118 13.93 20.92 1.56
CA GLY A 118 13.30 19.74 0.97
C GLY A 118 11.82 20.03 0.83
N SER A 119 11.29 19.93 -0.39
CA SER A 119 9.88 20.24 -0.66
C SER A 119 8.98 19.25 0.05
N ALA A 120 7.78 19.71 0.43
CA ALA A 120 6.69 18.86 0.91
C ALA A 120 6.18 17.86 -0.16
N GLU A 121 6.85 17.77 -1.32
CA GLU A 121 6.50 16.89 -2.44
C GLU A 121 7.04 15.47 -2.25
N ASP A 122 8.01 15.24 -1.35
CA ASP A 122 8.53 13.91 -1.00
C ASP A 122 7.58 13.08 -0.11
N PHE A 123 6.45 13.65 0.28
CA PHE A 123 5.40 12.97 1.01
C PHE A 123 4.35 12.49 0.00
N PRO A 124 4.38 11.22 -0.46
CA PRO A 124 3.20 10.69 -1.11
C PRO A 124 2.08 10.84 -0.09
N SER A 125 1.13 11.71 -0.39
CA SER A 125 -0.13 11.73 0.31
C SER A 125 -0.60 10.27 0.31
N ARG A 126 -0.82 9.71 1.51
CA ARG A 126 -1.66 8.52 1.64
C ARG A 126 -3.06 8.94 1.22
N GLU A 127 -3.26 9.19 -0.07
CA GLU A 127 -4.55 9.38 -0.68
C GLU A 127 -5.31 8.08 -0.51
N ASN A 128 -5.96 7.91 0.65
CA ASN A 128 -7.02 6.95 0.94
C ASN A 128 -6.90 5.62 0.18
N LEU A 129 -5.69 5.07 0.08
CA LEU A 129 -5.45 3.77 -0.52
C LEU A 129 -6.14 2.75 0.37
N GLY A 130 -6.63 1.69 -0.25
CA GLY A 130 -7.50 0.76 0.43
C GLY A 130 -7.26 -0.66 -0.04
N SER A 131 -8.16 -1.52 0.33
CA SER A 131 -8.27 -2.85 -0.27
C SER A 131 -9.73 -3.24 -0.18
N ASN A 132 -10.18 -4.07 -1.12
CA ASN A 132 -11.40 -4.83 -0.96
C ASN A 132 -11.01 -6.28 -0.69
N GLY A 133 -11.85 -6.95 0.09
CA GLY A 133 -11.73 -8.37 0.33
C GLY A 133 -13.07 -8.92 0.78
N TRP A 134 -13.48 -10.05 0.21
CA TRP A 134 -14.72 -10.73 0.60
C TRP A 134 -14.46 -12.22 0.75
N VAL A 135 -15.21 -12.83 1.67
CA VAL A 135 -15.29 -14.28 1.81
C VAL A 135 -16.76 -14.67 1.94
N ILE A 136 -17.14 -15.77 1.30
CA ILE A 136 -18.47 -16.35 1.42
C ILE A 136 -18.37 -17.85 1.70
N GLY A 137 -19.26 -18.34 2.57
CA GLY A 137 -19.37 -19.76 2.88
C GLY A 137 -20.38 -20.49 1.97
N PRO A 138 -20.54 -21.81 2.16
CA PRO A 138 -21.43 -22.66 1.34
C PRO A 138 -22.86 -22.13 1.18
N SER A 139 -23.46 -21.58 2.24
CA SER A 139 -24.84 -21.08 2.22
C SER A 139 -25.05 -19.88 1.29
N LYS A 140 -23.97 -19.18 0.92
CA LYS A 140 -23.96 -18.03 0.01
C LYS A 140 -23.40 -18.38 -1.37
N SER A 141 -23.06 -19.64 -1.62
CA SER A 141 -22.52 -20.13 -2.88
C SER A 141 -23.50 -21.10 -3.54
N ALA A 142 -23.73 -20.97 -4.85
CA ALA A 142 -24.58 -21.88 -5.60
C ALA A 142 -23.98 -23.29 -5.73
N SER A 143 -22.64 -23.42 -5.65
CA SER A 143 -21.93 -24.70 -5.71
C SER A 143 -21.80 -25.38 -4.34
N GLY A 144 -22.14 -24.67 -3.25
CA GLY A 144 -21.89 -25.14 -1.89
C GLY A 144 -20.42 -25.04 -1.45
N HIS A 145 -19.54 -24.43 -2.25
CA HIS A 145 -18.13 -24.24 -1.91
C HIS A 145 -17.85 -22.81 -1.45
N ALA A 146 -16.92 -22.66 -0.49
CA ALA A 146 -16.49 -21.36 -0.03
C ALA A 146 -15.71 -20.62 -1.12
N MET A 147 -15.83 -19.29 -1.16
CA MET A 147 -15.12 -18.44 -2.12
C MET A 147 -14.43 -17.25 -1.45
N VAL A 148 -13.32 -16.82 -2.04
CA VAL A 148 -12.50 -15.69 -1.58
C VAL A 148 -12.29 -14.70 -2.74
N PHE A 149 -12.37 -13.41 -2.44
CA PHE A 149 -12.03 -12.31 -3.33
C PHE A 149 -10.88 -11.51 -2.73
N ILE A 150 -9.77 -11.42 -3.47
CA ILE A 150 -8.53 -10.75 -3.10
C ILE A 150 -8.36 -9.52 -3.98
N ASN A 151 -8.38 -8.32 -3.40
CA ASN A 151 -8.23 -7.08 -4.17
C ASN A 151 -7.54 -5.96 -3.38
N PRO A 152 -6.22 -6.07 -3.12
CA PRO A 152 -5.40 -4.98 -2.62
C PRO A 152 -5.39 -3.76 -3.55
N HIS A 153 -5.55 -2.56 -2.98
CA HIS A 153 -5.37 -1.29 -3.69
C HIS A 153 -4.09 -0.57 -3.28
N LEU A 154 -2.97 -1.04 -3.83
CA LEU A 154 -1.63 -0.51 -3.57
C LEU A 154 -1.19 0.38 -4.74
N SER A 155 -0.09 1.11 -4.55
CA SER A 155 0.54 1.87 -5.64
C SER A 155 1.00 0.92 -6.75
N PHE A 156 0.80 1.33 -8.00
CA PHE A 156 1.26 0.59 -9.17
C PHE A 156 2.78 0.64 -9.34
N PHE A 157 3.44 1.63 -8.73
CA PHE A 157 4.87 1.88 -8.83
C PHE A 157 5.56 1.89 -7.46
N GLY A 158 6.87 1.70 -7.46
CA GLY A 158 7.70 1.79 -6.27
C GLY A 158 7.44 0.69 -5.23
N PRO A 159 7.61 0.97 -3.92
CA PRO A 159 7.44 -0.02 -2.85
C PRO A 159 6.03 -0.64 -2.75
N GLY A 160 5.04 0.04 -3.34
CA GLY A 160 3.65 -0.43 -3.43
C GLY A 160 3.46 -1.60 -4.37
N GLN A 161 4.32 -1.72 -5.38
CA GLN A 161 4.17 -2.67 -6.48
C GLN A 161 4.31 -4.13 -6.01
N VAL A 162 3.44 -4.97 -6.56
CA VAL A 162 3.34 -6.40 -6.21
C VAL A 162 3.89 -7.29 -7.33
N TYR A 163 3.97 -8.58 -7.03
CA TYR A 163 4.41 -9.67 -7.91
C TYR A 163 3.55 -10.90 -7.59
N GLU A 164 3.03 -11.62 -8.59
CA GLU A 164 2.37 -12.91 -8.36
C GLU A 164 3.42 -14.02 -8.27
N GLY A 165 3.34 -14.85 -7.23
CA GLY A 165 4.23 -15.98 -7.06
C GLY A 165 3.50 -17.25 -6.65
N HIS A 166 4.13 -18.39 -6.89
CA HIS A 166 3.72 -19.69 -6.38
C HIS A 166 4.96 -20.41 -5.84
N VAL A 167 4.92 -20.79 -4.56
CA VAL A 167 5.93 -21.64 -3.94
C VAL A 167 5.37 -23.04 -3.75
N ASN A 168 6.10 -24.04 -4.26
CA ASN A 168 5.82 -25.45 -4.02
C ASN A 168 7.11 -26.15 -3.53
N SER A 169 7.05 -26.75 -2.35
CA SER A 169 8.13 -27.55 -1.77
C SER A 169 7.58 -28.86 -1.23
N LYS A 170 7.99 -29.96 -1.86
CA LYS A 170 7.64 -31.31 -1.41
C LYS A 170 8.23 -31.63 -0.04
N GLU A 171 9.42 -31.12 0.26
CA GLU A 171 10.13 -31.39 1.52
C GLU A 171 9.39 -30.76 2.72
N SER A 172 8.94 -29.52 2.59
CA SER A 172 8.21 -28.84 3.67
C SER A 172 6.70 -29.01 3.59
N GLY A 173 6.19 -29.65 2.54
CA GLY A 173 4.77 -29.69 2.22
C GLY A 173 4.18 -28.30 1.96
N TRP A 174 4.99 -27.32 1.52
CA TRP A 174 4.52 -25.96 1.26
C TRP A 174 3.94 -25.90 -0.15
N ASN A 175 2.72 -25.39 -0.29
CA ASN A 175 2.10 -25.13 -1.57
C ASN A 175 1.26 -23.87 -1.42
N PHE A 176 1.73 -22.72 -1.89
CA PHE A 176 1.02 -21.46 -1.69
C PHE A 176 1.25 -20.51 -2.86
N THR A 177 0.16 -19.89 -3.32
CA THR A 177 0.18 -18.92 -4.43
C THR A 177 -0.60 -17.68 -4.07
N GLY A 178 -0.19 -16.55 -4.63
CA GLY A 178 -0.83 -15.26 -4.43
C GLY A 178 0.14 -14.15 -4.77
N TYR A 179 -0.02 -13.00 -4.13
CA TYR A 179 0.87 -11.88 -4.37
C TYR A 179 1.86 -11.64 -3.23
N THR A 180 2.95 -10.98 -3.58
CA THR A 180 3.96 -10.47 -2.66
C THR A 180 4.44 -9.10 -3.12
N ARG A 181 5.16 -8.36 -2.27
CA ARG A 181 5.86 -7.13 -2.68
C ARG A 181 7.23 -7.48 -3.24
N PHE A 182 7.72 -6.69 -4.20
CA PHE A 182 9.08 -6.84 -4.71
C PHE A 182 10.12 -6.74 -3.59
N GLY A 183 10.84 -7.84 -3.32
CA GLY A 183 11.85 -7.93 -2.25
C GLY A 183 11.35 -8.64 -0.98
N PHE A 184 10.13 -9.14 -0.98
CA PHE A 184 9.65 -10.07 0.04
C PHE A 184 9.81 -11.52 -0.46
N PRO A 185 10.25 -12.48 0.39
CA PRO A 185 10.74 -13.79 -0.08
C PRO A 185 9.70 -14.78 -0.60
N PHE A 186 8.41 -14.55 -0.36
CA PHE A 186 7.33 -15.46 -0.78
C PHE A 186 5.95 -14.76 -0.86
N PRO A 187 4.99 -15.29 -1.63
CA PRO A 187 3.58 -14.85 -1.58
C PRO A 187 3.01 -15.01 -0.18
N TYR A 188 2.39 -13.95 0.37
CA TYR A 188 1.90 -13.91 1.76
C TYR A 188 0.41 -13.59 1.89
N VAL A 189 -0.26 -13.20 0.80
CA VAL A 189 -1.73 -13.11 0.70
C VAL A 189 -2.16 -13.83 -0.56
N GLY A 190 -3.12 -14.73 -0.46
CA GLY A 190 -3.37 -15.72 -1.50
C GLY A 190 -4.11 -16.94 -0.96
N HIS A 191 -3.82 -18.09 -1.55
CA HIS A 191 -4.42 -19.35 -1.16
C HIS A 191 -3.49 -20.54 -1.42
N ASN A 192 -3.83 -21.66 -0.81
CA ASN A 192 -3.37 -22.98 -1.18
C ASN A 192 -4.54 -23.83 -1.68
N GLU A 193 -4.40 -25.16 -1.68
CA GLU A 193 -5.42 -26.09 -2.14
C GLU A 193 -6.69 -26.11 -1.27
N SER A 194 -6.62 -25.63 -0.02
CA SER A 194 -7.68 -25.83 0.97
C SER A 194 -8.04 -24.60 1.78
N LEU A 195 -7.26 -23.52 1.71
CA LEU A 195 -7.43 -22.29 2.47
C LEU A 195 -7.02 -21.09 1.62
N GLY A 196 -7.79 -20.01 1.67
CA GLY A 196 -7.40 -18.71 1.15
C GLY A 196 -7.79 -17.58 2.08
N TRP A 197 -7.05 -16.48 1.98
CA TRP A 197 -7.38 -15.26 2.70
C TRP A 197 -7.01 -14.02 1.90
N VAL A 198 -7.65 -12.94 2.30
CA VAL A 198 -7.36 -11.58 1.89
C VAL A 198 -7.03 -10.75 3.13
N SER A 199 -6.10 -9.82 3.00
CA SER A 199 -5.82 -8.82 4.03
C SER A 199 -6.15 -7.43 3.52
N THR A 200 -6.75 -6.61 4.37
CA THR A 200 -7.06 -5.19 4.10
C THR A 200 -6.53 -4.32 5.22
N ASP A 201 -6.17 -3.07 4.92
CA ASP A 201 -5.78 -2.12 5.97
C ASP A 201 -6.93 -1.91 6.97
N ASN A 202 -6.58 -1.68 8.24
CA ASN A 202 -7.51 -1.29 9.31
C ASN A 202 -6.97 -0.06 10.05
N ALA A 203 -7.80 0.62 10.84
CA ALA A 203 -7.39 1.82 11.60
C ALA A 203 -6.76 1.50 12.97
N ALA A 204 -6.08 0.36 13.11
CA ALA A 204 -5.40 0.04 14.35
C ALA A 204 -4.32 1.09 14.65
N ASP A 205 -4.35 1.69 15.84
CA ASP A 205 -3.33 2.63 16.28
C ASP A 205 -2.03 1.90 16.64
N GLN A 206 -0.94 2.28 15.96
CA GLN A 206 0.36 1.62 16.07
C GLN A 206 1.48 2.53 16.56
N ALA A 207 1.24 3.84 16.63
CA ALA A 207 2.30 4.79 16.92
C ALA A 207 1.78 6.08 17.57
N ASP A 208 2.56 6.61 18.51
CA ASP A 208 2.28 7.82 19.26
C ASP A 208 3.50 8.75 19.26
N LEU A 209 3.25 10.05 19.45
CA LEU A 209 4.30 11.04 19.71
C LEU A 209 4.27 11.51 21.16
N TYR A 210 5.43 11.44 21.81
CA TYR A 210 5.65 11.92 23.18
C TYR A 210 6.49 13.20 23.14
N ALA A 211 5.96 14.30 23.66
CA ALA A 211 6.71 15.54 23.81
C ALA A 211 7.64 15.45 25.02
N GLU A 212 8.94 15.29 24.76
CA GLU A 212 9.96 15.15 25.78
C GLU A 212 10.36 16.52 26.35
N THR A 213 10.72 16.55 27.63
CA THR A 213 11.22 17.77 28.29
C THR A 213 12.65 17.57 28.78
N PHE A 214 13.58 18.30 28.16
CA PHE A 214 14.97 18.44 28.59
C PHE A 214 15.15 19.84 29.17
N ASP A 215 15.07 19.97 30.49
CA ASP A 215 15.02 21.24 31.21
C ASP A 215 16.25 21.50 32.12
N ASP A 216 17.25 20.62 32.06
CA ASP A 216 18.51 20.76 32.79
C ASP A 216 19.71 20.94 31.81
N PRO A 217 20.19 22.18 31.60
CA PRO A 217 21.34 22.46 30.74
C PRO A 217 22.63 21.76 31.18
N THR A 218 22.77 21.42 32.47
CA THR A 218 23.95 20.73 33.00
C THR A 218 23.88 19.22 32.77
N ARG A 219 22.68 18.70 32.48
CA ARG A 219 22.42 17.28 32.17
C ARG A 219 21.62 17.18 30.86
N PRO A 220 22.23 17.47 29.70
CA PRO A 220 21.53 17.61 28.41
C PRO A 220 20.86 16.34 27.89
N LEU A 221 21.17 15.17 28.46
CA LEU A 221 20.53 13.89 28.17
C LEU A 221 19.50 13.47 29.23
N ALA A 222 19.39 14.18 30.36
CA ALA A 222 18.35 13.93 31.35
C ALA A 222 17.03 14.55 30.85
N TYR A 223 15.99 13.74 30.73
CA TYR A 223 14.65 14.20 30.40
C TYR A 223 13.66 13.79 31.49
N ARG A 224 12.65 14.65 31.68
CA ARG A 224 11.65 14.50 32.74
C ARG A 224 10.55 13.51 32.34
N THR A 225 10.30 12.50 33.17
CA THR A 225 9.30 11.44 32.95
C THR A 225 8.03 11.55 33.79
N SER A 226 8.01 12.42 34.81
CA SER A 226 6.78 12.75 35.55
C SER A 226 6.81 14.21 36.00
N PRO A 227 5.68 14.92 35.96
CA PRO A 227 5.59 16.24 36.56
C PRO A 227 5.79 16.15 38.09
N PRO A 228 6.17 17.24 38.76
CA PRO A 228 6.19 17.26 40.23
C PRO A 228 4.78 16.92 40.76
N GLY A 229 4.69 15.98 41.69
CA GLY A 229 3.42 15.67 42.36
C GLY A 229 2.94 16.81 43.27
N PRO A 230 1.68 16.78 43.75
CA PRO A 230 1.20 17.72 44.76
C PRO A 230 2.03 17.62 46.06
N LEU A 231 2.06 18.73 46.80
CA LEU A 231 2.93 19.11 47.93
C LEU A 231 2.98 18.17 49.16
N SER A 232 2.48 16.94 49.09
CA SER A 232 2.57 15.99 50.20
C SER A 232 3.93 15.30 50.22
N ALA A 233 4.78 15.69 51.18
CA ALA A 233 6.04 15.03 51.60
C ALA A 233 7.36 15.43 50.91
N GLY A 234 7.63 16.74 50.77
CA GLY A 234 9.00 17.29 50.86
C GLY A 234 10.01 16.92 49.74
N ARG A 235 9.64 16.13 48.73
CA ARG A 235 10.49 15.85 47.57
C ARG A 235 10.18 16.81 46.43
N ARG A 236 11.00 17.86 46.30
CA ARG A 236 11.06 18.69 45.09
C ARG A 236 11.75 17.89 43.97
N GLY A 237 11.03 17.63 42.89
CA GLY A 237 11.64 17.21 41.62
C GLY A 237 10.75 16.28 40.81
N GLY A 238 10.59 16.56 39.51
CA GLY A 238 10.12 15.55 38.56
C GLY A 238 11.09 14.37 38.51
N THR A 239 10.61 13.19 38.12
CA THR A 239 11.50 12.04 37.87
C THR A 239 12.22 12.24 36.56
N TYR A 240 13.50 11.88 36.49
CA TYR A 240 14.32 11.98 35.28
C TYR A 240 14.80 10.61 34.83
N ARG A 241 14.93 10.44 33.51
CA ARG A 241 15.63 9.33 32.88
C ARG A 241 16.71 9.87 31.94
N MET A 242 17.69 9.03 31.64
CA MET A 242 18.73 9.35 30.67
C MET A 242 18.32 8.91 29.27
N ALA A 243 18.38 9.83 28.31
CA ALA A 243 18.29 9.51 26.89
C ALA A 243 19.60 8.84 26.44
N THR A 244 19.51 8.00 25.42
CA THR A 244 20.69 7.50 24.70
C THR A 244 20.93 8.38 23.49
N GLU A 245 22.15 8.88 23.34
CA GLU A 245 22.59 9.61 22.15
C GLU A 245 23.76 8.87 21.52
N TRP A 246 23.77 8.81 20.18
CA TRP A 246 24.85 8.20 19.43
C TRP A 246 25.05 8.93 18.10
N THR A 247 26.24 8.78 17.53
CA THR A 247 26.55 9.28 16.19
C THR A 247 26.61 8.11 15.22
N ASP A 248 25.85 8.18 14.14
CA ASP A 248 25.98 7.30 12.98
C ASP A 248 26.64 8.08 11.82
N THR A 249 27.10 7.38 10.79
CA THR A 249 27.64 8.00 9.57
C THR A 249 26.90 7.49 8.34
N ILE A 250 26.48 8.43 7.49
CA ILE A 250 25.96 8.16 6.15
C ILE A 250 26.96 8.60 5.08
N LEU A 251 26.82 8.02 3.89
CA LEU A 251 27.58 8.40 2.70
C LEU A 251 26.64 9.14 1.76
N VAL A 252 26.98 10.38 1.41
CA VAL A 252 26.15 11.24 0.56
C VAL A 252 26.83 11.42 -0.79
N LYS A 253 26.14 11.07 -1.88
CA LYS A 253 26.61 11.34 -3.23
C LYS A 253 26.54 12.84 -3.51
N THR A 254 27.67 13.43 -3.89
CA THR A 254 27.81 14.84 -4.28
C THR A 254 28.46 14.95 -5.66
N ALA A 255 28.53 16.16 -6.21
CA ALA A 255 29.28 16.41 -7.43
C ALA A 255 30.80 16.08 -7.30
N ALA A 256 31.35 16.15 -6.08
CA ALA A 256 32.75 15.85 -5.79
C ALA A 256 33.02 14.38 -5.42
N GLY A 257 32.00 13.51 -5.46
CA GLY A 257 32.08 12.11 -5.04
C GLY A 257 31.30 11.83 -3.75
N MET A 258 31.70 10.78 -3.02
CA MET A 258 31.03 10.37 -1.78
C MET A 258 31.55 11.16 -0.57
N GLU A 259 30.65 11.89 0.10
CA GLU A 259 30.93 12.61 1.33
C GLU A 259 30.49 11.77 2.54
N ARG A 260 31.33 11.69 3.59
CA ARG A 260 30.93 11.11 4.88
C ARG A 260 30.25 12.18 5.74
N ARG A 261 29.02 11.93 6.17
CA ARG A 261 28.27 12.85 7.03
C ARG A 261 27.83 12.18 8.33
N ALA A 262 28.18 12.81 9.45
CA ALA A 262 27.76 12.36 10.77
C ALA A 262 26.30 12.73 11.03
N LEU A 263 25.54 11.80 11.62
CA LEU A 263 24.18 11.99 12.09
C LEU A 263 24.15 11.78 13.60
N THR A 264 23.81 12.81 14.36
CA THR A 264 23.54 12.66 15.80
C THR A 264 22.09 12.21 15.96
N LEU A 265 21.91 11.10 16.65
CA LEU A 265 20.63 10.45 16.87
C LEU A 265 20.41 10.30 18.38
N ARG A 266 19.17 10.46 18.82
CA ARG A 266 18.81 10.40 20.24
C ARG A 266 17.53 9.59 20.41
N LYS A 267 17.46 8.78 21.47
CA LYS A 267 16.25 8.07 21.88
C LYS A 267 16.00 8.16 23.37
N THR A 268 14.73 8.20 23.75
CA THR A 268 14.26 8.06 25.12
C THR A 268 13.70 6.66 25.33
N HIS A 269 13.11 6.39 26.50
CA HIS A 269 12.40 5.14 26.75
C HIS A 269 11.09 5.02 25.95
N HIS A 270 10.53 6.13 25.48
CA HIS A 270 9.39 6.13 24.57
C HIS A 270 9.85 5.69 23.17
N GLY A 271 10.95 6.24 22.67
CA GLY A 271 11.57 5.82 21.41
C GLY A 271 12.50 6.87 20.83
N PRO A 272 12.85 6.78 19.53
CA PRO A 272 13.72 7.76 18.89
C PRO A 272 13.07 9.13 18.81
N ILE A 273 13.87 10.18 18.99
CA ILE A 273 13.45 11.56 18.77
C ILE A 273 13.47 11.83 17.27
N ILE A 274 12.30 12.16 16.71
CA ILE A 274 12.09 12.26 15.26
C ILE A 274 11.96 13.71 14.77
N VAL A 275 11.29 14.57 15.54
CA VAL A 275 11.02 15.97 15.14
C VAL A 275 11.07 16.89 16.36
N THR A 276 11.08 18.20 16.13
CA THR A 276 10.90 19.21 17.18
C THR A 276 9.69 20.07 16.85
N ARG A 277 8.71 20.10 17.77
CA ARG A 277 7.49 20.91 17.64
C ARG A 277 7.48 21.98 18.73
N ASN A 278 7.41 23.25 18.34
CA ASN A 278 7.38 24.38 19.27
C ASN A 278 8.52 24.34 20.31
N GLY A 279 9.73 23.99 19.87
CA GLY A 279 10.91 23.86 20.73
C GLY A 279 10.98 22.59 21.59
N LYS A 280 9.97 21.71 21.53
CA LYS A 280 9.96 20.43 22.25
C LYS A 280 10.33 19.25 21.33
N PRO A 281 11.36 18.46 21.68
CA PRO A 281 11.66 17.21 20.98
C PRO A 281 10.50 16.21 21.11
N LEU A 282 10.10 15.59 20.00
CA LEU A 282 9.07 14.55 19.99
C LEU A 282 9.70 13.17 19.78
N ALA A 283 9.49 12.27 20.75
CA ALA A 283 9.86 10.87 20.66
C ALA A 283 8.73 10.05 20.03
N LEU A 284 9.05 9.23 19.03
CA LEU A 284 8.12 8.31 18.38
C LEU A 284 8.07 7.00 19.16
N ARG A 285 6.91 6.67 19.73
CA ARG A 285 6.62 5.34 20.25
C ARG A 285 5.93 4.54 19.16
N MET A 286 6.42 3.34 18.85
CA MET A 286 5.75 2.44 17.91
C MET A 286 5.59 1.05 18.55
N ALA A 287 4.43 0.44 18.32
CA ALA A 287 4.15 -0.90 18.79
C ALA A 287 5.19 -1.89 18.24
N LYS A 288 5.78 -2.69 19.14
CA LYS A 288 6.80 -3.69 18.80
C LYS A 288 7.94 -3.18 17.90
N LEU A 289 8.35 -1.90 18.02
CA LEU A 289 9.46 -1.35 17.21
C LEU A 289 10.73 -2.24 17.21
N GLU A 290 11.10 -2.75 18.39
CA GLU A 290 12.25 -3.64 18.58
C GLU A 290 11.88 -5.14 18.53
N GLY A 291 10.60 -5.47 18.31
CA GLY A 291 10.09 -6.84 18.26
C GLY A 291 10.46 -7.56 16.96
N ASP A 292 10.45 -8.89 17.01
CA ASP A 292 10.75 -9.79 15.89
C ASP A 292 9.50 -10.57 15.47
N GLY A 293 9.59 -11.35 14.38
CA GLY A 293 8.68 -12.48 14.14
C GLY A 293 7.63 -12.27 13.06
N TRP A 294 7.57 -11.10 12.42
CA TRP A 294 6.62 -10.82 11.34
C TRP A 294 6.77 -11.81 10.18
N LEU A 295 8.00 -12.02 9.69
CA LEU A 295 8.30 -13.01 8.65
C LEU A 295 7.86 -14.43 9.06
N THR A 296 8.08 -14.78 10.33
CA THR A 296 7.74 -16.10 10.87
C THR A 296 6.23 -16.31 10.91
N GLU A 297 5.47 -15.30 11.29
CA GLU A 297 4.01 -15.35 11.34
C GLU A 297 3.42 -15.57 9.95
N TRP A 298 3.78 -14.73 8.97
CA TRP A 298 3.34 -14.94 7.59
C TRP A 298 3.79 -16.26 7.00
N TYR A 299 5.03 -16.69 7.27
CA TYR A 299 5.48 -18.02 6.85
C TYR A 299 4.58 -19.13 7.43
N ASN A 300 4.22 -19.04 8.70
CA ASN A 300 3.34 -20.05 9.31
C ASN A 300 1.91 -19.98 8.73
N MET A 301 1.40 -18.79 8.43
CA MET A 301 0.10 -18.60 7.76
C MET A 301 0.07 -19.30 6.38
N THR A 302 1.14 -19.19 5.58
CA THR A 302 1.22 -19.87 4.26
C THR A 302 1.33 -21.40 4.33
N HIS A 303 1.54 -21.96 5.52
CA HIS A 303 1.53 -23.40 5.76
C HIS A 303 0.20 -23.90 6.37
N ALA A 304 -0.69 -22.99 6.80
CA ALA A 304 -1.98 -23.35 7.34
C ALA A 304 -2.89 -23.97 6.27
N ARG A 305 -3.64 -25.00 6.64
CA ARG A 305 -4.51 -25.77 5.72
C ARG A 305 -6.01 -25.53 5.92
N ASN A 306 -6.38 -24.82 6.97
CA ASN A 306 -7.76 -24.51 7.32
C ASN A 306 -7.79 -23.26 8.20
N VAL A 307 -8.98 -22.72 8.44
CA VAL A 307 -9.19 -21.52 9.25
C VAL A 307 -8.61 -21.66 10.66
N ALA A 308 -8.77 -22.83 11.31
CA ALA A 308 -8.26 -23.05 12.67
C ALA A 308 -6.72 -23.00 12.75
N GLU A 309 -6.04 -23.56 11.75
CA GLU A 309 -4.59 -23.45 11.62
C GLU A 309 -4.13 -22.02 11.34
N LEU A 310 -4.87 -21.28 10.51
CA LEU A 310 -4.58 -19.88 10.22
C LEU A 310 -4.71 -19.03 11.49
N GLU A 311 -5.80 -19.19 12.24
CA GLU A 311 -6.01 -18.52 13.52
C GLU A 311 -4.83 -18.80 14.48
N ARG A 312 -4.43 -20.07 14.61
CA ARG A 312 -3.29 -20.46 15.44
C ARG A 312 -1.98 -19.82 14.97
N ALA A 313 -1.75 -19.71 13.66
CA ALA A 313 -0.57 -19.06 13.12
C ALA A 313 -0.52 -17.56 13.46
N MET A 314 -1.68 -16.90 13.59
CA MET A 314 -1.80 -15.47 13.88
C MET A 314 -1.84 -15.11 15.38
N ARG A 315 -2.03 -16.08 16.28
CA ARG A 315 -2.04 -15.85 17.75
C ARG A 315 -0.85 -15.07 18.31
N PRO A 316 0.39 -15.14 17.77
CA PRO A 316 1.51 -14.36 18.29
C PRO A 316 1.39 -12.84 18.09
N LEU A 317 0.52 -12.38 17.17
CA LEU A 317 0.32 -10.96 16.86
C LEU A 317 1.64 -10.23 16.58
N ASN A 318 2.50 -10.83 15.75
CA ASN A 318 3.71 -10.19 15.22
C ASN A 318 3.39 -9.40 13.94
N MET A 319 2.38 -9.82 13.16
CA MET A 319 1.75 -8.91 12.20
C MET A 319 0.94 -7.90 13.03
N LEU A 320 1.27 -6.61 12.94
CA LEU A 320 0.79 -5.64 13.92
C LEU A 320 -0.59 -5.04 13.61
N PHE A 321 -1.08 -5.18 12.38
CA PHE A 321 -2.31 -4.56 11.88
C PHE A 321 -2.93 -5.40 10.75
N GLY A 322 -4.03 -4.89 10.20
CA GLY A 322 -4.67 -5.39 8.98
C GLY A 322 -5.80 -6.36 9.28
N ASN A 323 -6.96 -6.16 8.67
CA ASN A 323 -7.99 -7.18 8.71
C ASN A 323 -7.52 -8.42 7.96
N VAL A 324 -7.96 -9.60 8.40
CA VAL A 324 -7.81 -10.86 7.68
C VAL A 324 -9.18 -11.49 7.52
N MET A 325 -9.56 -11.77 6.28
CA MET A 325 -10.77 -12.51 5.95
C MET A 325 -10.35 -13.81 5.27
N ALA A 326 -10.82 -14.94 5.77
CA ALA A 326 -10.42 -16.26 5.29
C ALA A 326 -11.62 -17.15 5.01
N ALA A 327 -11.45 -18.06 4.05
CA ALA A 327 -12.36 -19.16 3.81
C ALA A 327 -11.58 -20.43 3.47
N ASP A 328 -12.13 -21.60 3.83
CA ASP A 328 -11.49 -22.89 3.56
C ASP A 328 -12.42 -23.90 2.86
N ALA A 329 -11.83 -24.99 2.39
CA ALA A 329 -12.52 -26.08 1.69
C ALA A 329 -13.52 -26.85 2.56
N GLN A 330 -13.50 -26.65 3.88
CA GLN A 330 -14.48 -27.22 4.82
C GLN A 330 -15.73 -26.33 4.93
N GLY A 331 -15.73 -25.17 4.27
CA GLY A 331 -16.83 -24.22 4.30
C GLY A 331 -16.76 -23.21 5.45
N ASN A 332 -15.66 -23.19 6.22
CA ASN A 332 -15.50 -22.21 7.29
C ASN A 332 -15.18 -20.84 6.69
N THR A 333 -15.76 -19.78 7.26
CA THR A 333 -15.39 -18.39 7.00
C THR A 333 -14.96 -17.71 8.29
N TRP A 334 -13.97 -16.84 8.20
CA TRP A 334 -13.42 -16.15 9.38
C TRP A 334 -13.02 -14.72 9.06
N TYR A 335 -13.19 -13.84 10.06
CA TYR A 335 -12.75 -12.46 10.03
C TYR A 335 -12.01 -12.14 11.32
N LEU A 336 -10.83 -11.54 11.18
CA LEU A 336 -10.05 -11.00 12.28
C LEU A 336 -9.75 -9.52 12.02
N TYR A 337 -10.16 -8.67 12.95
CA TYR A 337 -9.56 -7.35 13.10
C TYR A 337 -8.24 -7.50 13.86
N ASN A 338 -7.11 -7.55 13.15
CA ASN A 338 -5.82 -7.80 13.77
C ASN A 338 -5.21 -6.52 14.36
N ALA A 339 -4.84 -6.56 15.64
CA ALA A 339 -4.11 -5.49 16.33
C ALA A 339 -3.40 -6.04 17.59
N ILE A 340 -2.25 -5.47 17.96
CA ILE A 340 -1.44 -5.94 19.10
C ILE A 340 -1.83 -5.36 20.46
N LYS A 341 -2.51 -4.20 20.51
CA LYS A 341 -2.87 -3.52 21.76
C LYS A 341 -4.14 -2.70 21.54
N PHE A 342 -5.21 -2.99 22.29
CA PHE A 342 -6.53 -2.49 21.91
C PHE A 342 -7.43 -2.12 23.10
N PRO A 343 -7.49 -0.84 23.46
CA PRO A 343 -8.67 -0.26 24.10
C PRO A 343 -9.76 -0.05 23.03
N HIS A 344 -10.98 -0.50 23.28
CA HIS A 344 -12.11 -0.44 22.33
C HIS A 344 -12.41 0.98 21.80
N TYR A 345 -12.08 2.04 22.54
CA TYR A 345 -12.28 3.43 22.11
C TYR A 345 -11.32 3.88 20.99
N MET A 346 -10.31 3.07 20.66
CA MET A 346 -9.33 3.35 19.60
C MET A 346 -9.75 2.80 18.22
N VAL A 347 -10.95 2.21 18.10
CA VAL A 347 -11.54 1.89 16.79
C VAL A 347 -12.18 3.14 16.22
N VAL A 348 -11.53 3.71 15.21
CA VAL A 348 -12.04 4.87 14.47
C VAL A 348 -12.52 4.51 13.07
N ASP A 349 -12.62 3.21 12.76
CA ASP A 349 -13.07 2.73 11.45
C ASP A 349 -14.54 3.09 11.21
N GLY A 350 -14.74 4.15 10.43
CA GLY A 350 -16.03 4.57 9.91
C GLY A 350 -16.41 3.81 8.64
N ASP A 351 -17.70 3.71 8.39
CA ASP A 351 -18.20 3.16 7.15
C ASP A 351 -17.96 4.16 6.00
N ASN A 352 -17.48 3.65 4.87
CA ASN A 352 -17.19 4.44 3.67
C ASN A 352 -18.00 3.92 2.48
N PHE A 353 -18.03 4.67 1.38
CA PHE A 353 -18.82 4.27 0.22
C PHE A 353 -18.43 2.91 -0.40
N ARG A 354 -17.18 2.42 -0.22
CA ARG A 354 -16.81 1.04 -0.65
C ARG A 354 -17.40 -0.01 0.28
N GLY A 355 -17.46 0.26 1.58
CA GLY A 355 -18.18 -0.55 2.57
C GLY A 355 -19.66 -0.67 2.23
N VAL A 356 -20.31 0.45 1.89
CA VAL A 356 -21.70 0.51 1.42
C VAL A 356 -21.90 -0.38 0.19
N THR A 357 -21.06 -0.24 -0.84
CA THR A 357 -21.12 -1.06 -2.05
C THR A 357 -20.92 -2.54 -1.77
N SER A 358 -19.95 -2.89 -0.91
CA SER A 358 -19.67 -4.29 -0.52
C SER A 358 -20.89 -4.93 0.15
N ARG A 359 -21.51 -4.25 1.13
CA ARG A 359 -22.72 -4.76 1.79
C ARG A 359 -23.90 -4.87 0.84
N ARG A 360 -24.08 -3.92 -0.06
CA ARG A 360 -25.12 -4.00 -1.10
C ARG A 360 -24.93 -5.24 -1.97
N ILE A 361 -23.72 -5.50 -2.46
CA ILE A 361 -23.44 -6.66 -3.33
C ILE A 361 -23.67 -7.97 -2.56
N LEU A 362 -23.05 -8.13 -1.39
CA LEU A 362 -23.14 -9.36 -0.59
C LEU A 362 -24.55 -9.60 -0.02
N GLY A 363 -25.31 -8.52 0.21
CA GLY A 363 -26.67 -8.57 0.71
C GLY A 363 -27.74 -8.80 -0.36
N SER A 364 -27.50 -8.35 -1.60
CA SER A 364 -28.49 -8.44 -2.70
C SER A 364 -28.48 -9.75 -3.46
N ILE A 365 -27.38 -10.51 -3.41
CA ILE A 365 -27.25 -11.81 -4.08
C ILE A 365 -27.44 -12.91 -3.02
N PRO A 366 -28.53 -13.72 -3.11
CA PRO A 366 -28.78 -14.77 -2.13
C PRO A 366 -27.73 -15.88 -2.17
N GLN A 367 -27.43 -16.38 -3.37
CA GLN A 367 -26.37 -17.36 -3.64
C GLN A 367 -25.59 -16.92 -4.87
N PHE A 368 -24.27 -16.83 -4.74
CA PHE A 368 -23.37 -16.47 -5.83
C PHE A 368 -23.08 -17.68 -6.69
N THR A 369 -23.33 -17.56 -7.99
CA THR A 369 -22.67 -18.42 -8.98
C THR A 369 -21.21 -18.02 -9.14
N TRP A 370 -20.39 -18.87 -9.75
CA TRP A 370 -19.02 -18.50 -10.11
C TRP A 370 -18.99 -17.25 -11.00
N ASP A 371 -19.91 -17.16 -11.97
CA ASP A 371 -19.97 -16.04 -12.91
C ASP A 371 -20.40 -14.74 -12.20
N ASP A 372 -21.30 -14.82 -11.23
CA ASP A 372 -21.60 -13.67 -10.36
C ASP A 372 -20.38 -13.21 -9.59
N TRP A 373 -19.65 -14.15 -8.96
CA TRP A 373 -18.45 -13.85 -8.17
C TRP A 373 -17.37 -13.16 -9.02
N VAL A 374 -17.14 -13.66 -10.23
CA VAL A 374 -16.25 -13.05 -11.23
C VAL A 374 -16.72 -11.65 -11.64
N ARG A 375 -18.00 -11.49 -11.94
CA ARG A 375 -18.57 -10.23 -12.42
C ARG A 375 -18.52 -9.14 -11.35
N VAL A 376 -18.88 -9.44 -10.10
CA VAL A 376 -18.95 -8.43 -9.03
C VAL A 376 -17.58 -7.94 -8.56
N ALA A 377 -16.52 -8.73 -8.79
CA ALA A 377 -15.14 -8.33 -8.50
C ALA A 377 -14.70 -7.07 -9.27
N PHE A 378 -15.40 -6.73 -10.35
CA PHE A 378 -15.14 -5.57 -11.19
C PHE A 378 -16.31 -4.57 -11.23
N ASP A 379 -17.19 -4.55 -10.22
CA ASP A 379 -18.33 -3.62 -10.18
C ASP A 379 -17.88 -2.15 -10.16
N THR A 380 -18.41 -1.36 -11.09
CA THR A 380 -18.07 0.05 -11.36
C THR A 380 -19.08 1.04 -10.78
N ARG A 381 -20.00 0.60 -9.90
CA ARG A 381 -21.00 1.50 -9.31
C ARG A 381 -20.37 2.57 -8.43
N VAL A 382 -20.70 3.82 -8.71
CA VAL A 382 -20.33 4.99 -7.93
C VAL A 382 -21.36 5.19 -6.82
N ALA A 383 -21.14 4.61 -5.65
CA ALA A 383 -22.08 4.70 -4.53
C ALA A 383 -22.22 6.14 -3.99
N ALA A 384 -21.15 6.96 -4.05
CA ALA A 384 -21.23 8.36 -3.63
C ALA A 384 -22.27 9.19 -4.43
N ALA A 385 -22.54 8.81 -5.68
CA ALA A 385 -23.56 9.45 -6.51
C ALA A 385 -24.97 9.32 -5.93
N ASP A 386 -25.24 8.32 -5.08
CA ASP A 386 -26.56 8.15 -4.45
C ASP A 386 -26.85 9.26 -3.43
N SER A 387 -25.81 9.75 -2.77
CA SER A 387 -25.89 10.84 -1.80
C SER A 387 -25.72 12.21 -2.44
N LEU A 388 -24.87 12.32 -3.46
CA LEU A 388 -24.46 13.60 -4.02
C LEU A 388 -25.31 14.08 -5.21
N LEU A 389 -25.87 13.17 -6.03
CA LEU A 389 -26.68 13.57 -7.18
C LEU A 389 -27.98 14.29 -6.81
N PRO A 390 -28.74 13.91 -5.77
CA PRO A 390 -29.99 14.61 -5.45
C PRO A 390 -29.78 16.10 -5.18
N GLU A 391 -28.68 16.47 -4.51
CA GLU A 391 -28.32 17.88 -4.28
C GLU A 391 -27.96 18.58 -5.59
N LEU A 392 -27.10 17.97 -6.42
CA LEU A 392 -26.70 18.52 -7.71
C LEU A 392 -27.90 18.71 -8.66
N LEU A 393 -28.85 17.78 -8.66
CA LEU A 393 -30.04 17.84 -9.52
C LEU A 393 -31.08 18.87 -9.05
N ALA A 394 -31.02 19.29 -7.78
CA ALA A 394 -31.88 20.35 -7.26
C ALA A 394 -31.38 21.75 -7.66
N ASP A 395 -30.11 21.87 -8.08
CA ASP A 395 -29.47 23.13 -8.44
C ASP A 395 -29.78 23.52 -9.89
N THR A 396 -31.00 24.04 -10.12
CA THR A 396 -31.49 24.37 -11.48
C THR A 396 -31.66 25.87 -11.74
N MET A 397 -31.52 26.74 -10.75
CA MET A 397 -31.79 28.17 -10.91
C MET A 397 -30.67 28.88 -11.67
N GLY A 398 -30.99 29.50 -12.82
CA GLY A 398 -30.01 30.25 -13.62
C GLY A 398 -29.09 29.38 -14.50
N ALA A 399 -29.34 28.07 -14.58
CA ALA A 399 -28.52 27.13 -15.33
C ALA A 399 -28.42 27.47 -16.83
N THR A 400 -27.19 27.47 -17.36
CA THR A 400 -26.91 27.57 -18.80
C THR A 400 -27.52 26.41 -19.60
N ASP A 401 -27.62 26.54 -20.92
CA ASP A 401 -28.09 25.43 -21.78
C ASP A 401 -27.22 24.16 -21.62
N SER A 402 -25.91 24.35 -21.47
CA SER A 402 -24.98 23.25 -21.22
C SER A 402 -25.19 22.62 -19.85
N ALA A 403 -25.41 23.42 -18.80
CA ALA A 403 -25.74 22.92 -17.47
C ALA A 403 -27.07 22.13 -17.47
N ARG A 404 -28.13 22.65 -18.12
CA ARG A 404 -29.40 21.93 -18.25
C ARG A 404 -29.23 20.57 -18.95
N ALA A 405 -28.49 20.54 -20.05
CA ALA A 405 -28.19 19.30 -20.77
C ALA A 405 -27.34 18.31 -19.94
N ALA A 406 -26.41 18.82 -19.13
CA ALA A 406 -25.59 18.01 -18.23
C ALA A 406 -26.42 17.43 -17.07
N LEU A 407 -27.32 18.22 -16.48
CA LEU A 407 -28.25 17.75 -15.43
C LEU A 407 -29.21 16.69 -15.96
N GLU A 408 -29.74 16.86 -17.19
CA GLU A 408 -30.55 15.83 -17.85
C GLU A 408 -29.75 14.53 -18.01
N LEU A 409 -28.51 14.62 -18.50
CA LEU A 409 -27.62 13.47 -18.63
C LEU A 409 -27.37 12.77 -17.28
N LEU A 410 -27.07 13.52 -16.22
CA LEU A 410 -26.82 13.00 -14.88
C LEU A 410 -28.06 12.34 -14.26
N SER A 411 -29.25 12.88 -14.51
CA SER A 411 -30.51 12.30 -14.01
C SER A 411 -30.82 10.92 -14.60
N ARG A 412 -30.35 10.64 -15.81
CA ARG A 412 -30.49 9.35 -16.50
C ARG A 412 -29.29 8.43 -16.31
N TRP A 413 -28.24 8.88 -15.64
CA TRP A 413 -27.03 8.09 -15.44
C TRP A 413 -27.30 6.87 -14.55
N ASP A 414 -26.84 5.71 -14.98
CA ASP A 414 -26.87 4.45 -14.23
C ASP A 414 -25.87 4.41 -13.05
N ARG A 415 -25.12 5.51 -12.86
CA ARG A 415 -24.13 5.71 -11.80
C ARG A 415 -22.95 4.75 -11.93
N ARG A 416 -22.63 4.28 -13.15
CA ARG A 416 -21.45 3.46 -13.44
C ARG A 416 -20.30 4.28 -14.04
N SER A 417 -19.09 3.92 -13.65
CA SER A 417 -17.83 4.54 -14.07
C SER A 417 -17.19 3.80 -15.26
N ASP A 418 -18.00 3.46 -16.26
CA ASP A 418 -17.54 2.79 -17.47
C ASP A 418 -16.86 3.77 -18.43
N THR A 419 -15.95 3.29 -19.29
CA THR A 419 -15.09 4.15 -20.12
C THR A 419 -15.85 5.01 -21.13
N THR A 420 -17.07 4.63 -21.51
CA THR A 420 -17.92 5.41 -22.44
C THR A 420 -18.79 6.45 -21.72
N SER A 421 -18.80 6.46 -20.38
CA SER A 421 -19.71 7.30 -19.60
C SER A 421 -19.30 8.77 -19.63
N VAL A 422 -20.09 9.61 -20.31
CA VAL A 422 -19.94 11.07 -20.24
C VAL A 422 -20.42 11.60 -18.88
N ALA A 423 -21.48 11.00 -18.34
CA ALA A 423 -22.05 11.39 -17.05
C ALA A 423 -21.04 11.23 -15.90
N MET A 424 -20.25 10.15 -15.92
CA MET A 424 -19.16 9.94 -14.96
C MET A 424 -18.13 11.08 -15.03
N THR A 425 -17.73 11.50 -16.24
CA THR A 425 -16.79 12.62 -16.41
C THR A 425 -17.35 13.91 -15.84
N VAL A 426 -18.60 14.24 -16.14
CA VAL A 426 -19.25 15.44 -15.60
C VAL A 426 -19.31 15.39 -14.08
N PHE A 427 -19.73 14.24 -13.51
CA PHE A 427 -19.80 14.05 -12.07
C PHE A 427 -18.43 14.19 -11.39
N ASP A 428 -17.37 13.57 -11.92
CA ASP A 428 -15.99 13.68 -11.39
C ASP A 428 -15.49 15.13 -11.40
N ARG A 429 -15.71 15.85 -12.51
CA ARG A 429 -15.26 17.25 -12.64
C ARG A 429 -16.04 18.20 -11.73
N TRP A 430 -17.35 18.01 -11.59
CA TRP A 430 -18.16 18.77 -10.64
C TRP A 430 -17.72 18.52 -9.19
N GLN A 431 -17.52 17.24 -8.82
CA GLN A 431 -17.04 16.86 -7.49
C GLN A 431 -15.66 17.47 -7.21
N GLY A 432 -14.74 17.40 -8.18
CA GLY A 432 -13.41 18.01 -8.09
C GLY A 432 -13.45 19.53 -7.94
N ALA A 433 -14.32 20.23 -8.68
CA ALA A 433 -14.51 21.68 -8.53
C ALA A 433 -15.02 22.04 -7.12
N THR A 434 -15.99 21.28 -6.62
CA THR A 434 -16.56 21.48 -5.27
C THR A 434 -15.49 21.29 -4.19
N PHE A 435 -14.68 20.23 -4.29
CA PHE A 435 -13.57 20.00 -3.36
C PHE A 435 -12.43 21.01 -3.50
N GLY A 436 -12.27 21.58 -4.70
CA GLY A 436 -11.36 22.69 -4.97
C GLY A 436 -11.84 24.04 -4.42
N GLY A 437 -12.99 24.09 -3.75
CA GLY A 437 -13.52 25.31 -3.14
C GLY A 437 -14.34 26.18 -4.09
N VAL A 438 -14.69 25.71 -5.29
CA VAL A 438 -15.65 26.41 -6.16
C VAL A 438 -17.02 26.38 -5.48
N PRO A 439 -17.73 27.53 -5.37
CA PRO A 439 -19.09 27.58 -4.85
C PRO A 439 -20.00 26.57 -5.55
N LYS A 440 -20.90 25.93 -4.78
CA LYS A 440 -21.72 24.81 -5.27
C LYS A 440 -22.55 25.18 -6.50
N ASP A 441 -23.14 26.37 -6.49
CA ASP A 441 -23.95 26.98 -7.55
C ASP A 441 -23.15 27.31 -8.83
N ALA A 442 -21.83 27.40 -8.74
CA ALA A 442 -20.93 27.63 -9.87
C ALA A 442 -20.12 26.38 -10.28
N ALA A 443 -20.13 25.31 -9.47
CA ALA A 443 -19.25 24.17 -9.65
C ALA A 443 -19.54 23.38 -10.93
N LEU A 444 -20.81 23.25 -11.32
CA LEU A 444 -21.18 22.54 -12.55
C LEU A 444 -20.75 23.33 -13.79
N ASP A 445 -21.07 24.62 -13.86
CA ASP A 445 -20.65 25.46 -14.99
C ASP A 445 -19.12 25.53 -15.10
N SER A 446 -18.40 25.63 -13.97
CA SER A 446 -16.94 25.56 -13.93
C SER A 446 -16.39 24.24 -14.50
N ALA A 447 -16.99 23.10 -14.12
CA ALA A 447 -16.63 21.79 -14.65
C ALA A 447 -16.86 21.68 -16.17
N LEU A 448 -18.02 22.13 -16.66
CA LEU A 448 -18.36 22.09 -18.09
C LEU A 448 -17.47 23.03 -18.92
N ALA A 449 -17.18 24.21 -18.40
CA ALA A 449 -16.27 25.18 -19.03
C ALA A 449 -14.84 24.62 -19.10
N GLY A 450 -14.34 24.00 -18.03
CA GLY A 450 -13.03 23.34 -18.01
C GLY A 450 -12.93 22.23 -19.07
N LEU A 451 -13.95 21.37 -19.15
CA LEU A 451 -14.00 20.32 -20.18
C LEU A 451 -14.06 20.92 -21.60
N THR A 452 -14.87 21.94 -21.82
CA THR A 452 -14.98 22.58 -23.14
C THR A 452 -13.68 23.28 -23.55
N ARG A 453 -12.99 23.93 -22.62
CA ARG A 453 -11.67 24.55 -22.86
C ARG A 453 -10.64 23.50 -23.29
N ASP A 454 -10.62 22.36 -22.59
CA ASP A 454 -9.56 21.37 -22.76
C ASP A 454 -9.83 20.43 -23.96
N TRP A 455 -11.09 20.07 -24.24
CA TRP A 455 -11.46 19.11 -25.30
C TRP A 455 -12.34 19.70 -26.42
N GLY A 456 -12.67 20.99 -26.38
CA GLY A 456 -13.60 21.62 -27.32
C GLY A 456 -15.08 21.27 -27.09
N THR A 457 -15.37 20.39 -26.14
CA THR A 457 -16.73 19.99 -25.74
C THR A 457 -16.75 19.52 -24.29
N TRP A 458 -17.86 19.70 -23.59
CA TRP A 458 -18.06 19.10 -22.26
C TRP A 458 -18.48 17.62 -22.32
N ARG A 459 -18.86 17.13 -23.50
CA ARG A 459 -19.33 15.73 -23.69
C ARG A 459 -18.16 14.76 -23.87
N VAL A 460 -17.29 14.69 -22.86
CA VAL A 460 -16.07 13.86 -22.88
C VAL A 460 -16.33 12.51 -22.19
N ALA A 461 -16.06 11.41 -22.88
CA ALA A 461 -16.20 10.07 -22.31
C ALA A 461 -15.15 9.81 -21.21
N TRP A 462 -15.52 9.06 -20.17
CA TRP A 462 -14.64 8.82 -19.01
C TRP A 462 -13.27 8.26 -19.39
N GLY A 463 -13.21 7.34 -20.35
CA GLY A 463 -11.99 6.72 -20.83
C GLY A 463 -11.05 7.68 -21.56
N GLU A 464 -11.51 8.84 -22.02
CA GLU A 464 -10.63 9.89 -22.58
C GLU A 464 -9.87 10.63 -21.48
N VAL A 465 -10.48 10.73 -20.29
CA VAL A 465 -9.91 11.42 -19.13
C VAL A 465 -9.10 10.46 -18.26
N ASN A 466 -9.67 9.29 -17.93
CA ASN A 466 -9.14 8.35 -16.95
C ASN A 466 -8.31 7.24 -17.62
N ARG A 467 -6.98 7.36 -17.50
CA ARG A 467 -6.03 6.52 -18.23
C ARG A 467 -5.12 5.74 -17.30
N LEU A 468 -4.60 4.62 -17.79
CA LEU A 468 -3.44 3.93 -17.22
C LEU A 468 -2.31 3.95 -18.23
N GLN A 469 -1.11 4.27 -17.76
CA GLN A 469 0.08 4.44 -18.58
C GLN A 469 1.29 3.91 -17.81
N ARG A 470 2.20 3.31 -18.55
CA ARG A 470 3.49 2.81 -18.07
C ARG A 470 4.51 3.09 -19.17
N ILE A 471 5.45 4.02 -18.92
CA ILE A 471 6.35 4.55 -19.94
C ILE A 471 7.72 3.86 -19.91
N ASP A 472 8.27 3.69 -18.71
CA ASP A 472 9.63 3.18 -18.51
C ASP A 472 9.79 2.44 -17.17
N GLU A 473 11.01 2.03 -16.84
CA GLU A 473 11.36 1.33 -15.60
C GLU A 473 11.33 2.20 -14.34
N SER A 474 11.08 3.51 -14.47
CA SER A 474 11.11 4.43 -13.34
C SER A 474 9.98 4.16 -12.36
N ILE A 475 10.26 4.39 -11.08
CA ILE A 475 9.22 4.36 -10.04
C ILE A 475 8.37 5.64 -10.03
N ASP A 476 8.87 6.71 -10.66
CA ASP A 476 8.24 8.03 -10.74
C ASP A 476 7.92 8.33 -12.20
N GLN A 477 6.73 7.89 -12.62
CA GLN A 477 6.31 7.95 -14.01
C GLN A 477 6.01 9.38 -14.45
N GLN A 478 6.70 9.82 -15.49
CA GLN A 478 6.48 11.10 -16.14
C GLN A 478 5.38 10.99 -17.20
N PHE A 479 4.11 10.98 -16.76
CA PHE A 479 2.96 10.78 -17.65
C PHE A 479 2.81 11.89 -18.70
N ALA A 480 2.36 11.51 -19.89
CA ALA A 480 2.17 12.43 -21.00
C ALA A 480 1.04 11.99 -21.96
N ASP A 481 0.23 12.96 -22.42
CA ASP A 481 -0.94 12.74 -23.27
C ASP A 481 -0.59 12.26 -24.69
N ASP A 482 0.63 12.53 -25.15
CA ASP A 482 1.15 12.10 -26.46
C ASP A 482 1.76 10.68 -26.42
N ARG A 483 1.86 10.07 -25.24
CA ARG A 483 2.34 8.70 -25.06
C ARG A 483 1.18 7.69 -25.03
N PRO A 484 1.41 6.43 -25.46
CA PRO A 484 0.40 5.39 -25.38
C PRO A 484 -0.16 5.22 -23.97
N SER A 485 -1.47 5.05 -23.86
CA SER A 485 -2.17 4.81 -22.60
C SER A 485 -3.46 4.03 -22.85
N ILE A 486 -4.03 3.42 -21.81
CA ILE A 486 -5.22 2.57 -21.88
C ILE A 486 -6.38 3.29 -21.17
N PRO A 487 -7.60 3.40 -21.77
CA PRO A 487 -8.78 3.89 -21.06
C PRO A 487 -9.16 2.90 -19.95
N VAL A 488 -9.39 3.40 -18.73
CA VAL A 488 -9.73 2.54 -17.58
C VAL A 488 -11.06 2.94 -16.97
N ARG A 489 -11.87 1.95 -16.63
CA ARG A 489 -13.11 2.09 -15.85
C ARG A 489 -12.81 2.34 -14.36
N GLY A 490 -13.82 2.59 -13.56
CA GLY A 490 -13.65 2.79 -12.11
C GLY A 490 -13.23 4.22 -11.75
N THR A 491 -13.15 4.48 -10.45
CA THR A 491 -12.76 5.76 -9.86
C THR A 491 -12.08 5.54 -8.50
N GLY A 492 -11.57 6.60 -7.88
CA GLY A 492 -10.97 6.56 -6.54
C GLY A 492 -11.94 6.03 -5.47
N GLY A 493 -11.38 5.44 -4.41
CA GLY A 493 -12.15 4.70 -3.41
C GLY A 493 -13.19 5.54 -2.65
N TRP A 494 -13.02 6.86 -2.56
CA TRP A 494 -14.01 7.76 -1.96
C TRP A 494 -15.35 7.77 -2.72
N ASN A 495 -15.38 7.35 -3.99
CA ASN A 495 -16.60 7.24 -4.78
C ASN A 495 -17.31 5.87 -4.62
N GLY A 496 -16.69 4.93 -3.90
CA GLY A 496 -17.31 3.67 -3.48
C GLY A 496 -17.28 2.53 -4.50
N THR A 497 -16.55 2.65 -5.60
CA THR A 497 -16.43 1.58 -6.61
C THR A 497 -15.61 0.38 -6.12
N VAL A 498 -16.07 -0.85 -6.38
CA VAL A 498 -15.26 -2.06 -6.11
C VAL A 498 -14.06 -2.11 -7.05
N PHE A 499 -14.28 -1.81 -8.33
CA PHE A 499 -13.20 -1.50 -9.27
C PHE A 499 -12.61 -0.13 -8.91
N THR A 500 -11.76 -0.10 -7.88
CA THR A 500 -11.10 1.13 -7.44
C THR A 500 -9.88 1.41 -8.30
N PHE A 501 -9.79 2.65 -8.78
CA PHE A 501 -8.70 3.17 -9.60
C PHE A 501 -8.38 4.60 -9.19
N TYR A 502 -7.25 4.80 -8.51
CA TYR A 502 -6.76 6.09 -8.07
C TYR A 502 -5.89 6.70 -9.16
N ALA A 503 -6.42 7.72 -9.82
CA ALA A 503 -5.70 8.47 -10.83
C ALA A 503 -5.62 9.95 -10.48
N GLN A 504 -4.53 10.61 -10.86
CA GLN A 504 -4.34 12.05 -10.66
C GLN A 504 -4.09 12.77 -11.99
N PRO A 505 -4.52 14.04 -12.15
CA PRO A 505 -4.15 14.85 -13.30
C PRO A 505 -2.62 14.92 -13.43
N ALA A 506 -2.08 14.67 -14.62
CA ALA A 506 -0.66 14.87 -14.86
C ALA A 506 -0.37 16.35 -15.12
N GLN A 507 0.76 16.85 -14.60
CA GLN A 507 1.12 18.26 -14.70
C GLN A 507 1.21 18.70 -16.17
N GLY A 508 0.48 19.76 -16.52
CA GLY A 508 0.44 20.29 -17.88
C GLY A 508 -0.31 19.41 -18.89
N GLN A 509 -0.92 18.31 -18.44
CA GLN A 509 -1.70 17.39 -19.27
C GLN A 509 -3.21 17.59 -19.02
N LYS A 510 -4.03 17.15 -19.98
CA LYS A 510 -5.50 17.19 -19.86
C LYS A 510 -6.02 15.95 -19.14
N ARG A 511 -5.34 14.81 -19.32
CA ARG A 511 -5.75 13.51 -18.77
C ARG A 511 -5.21 13.30 -17.35
N ARG A 512 -5.82 12.32 -16.68
CA ARG A 512 -5.37 11.78 -15.38
C ARG A 512 -4.88 10.35 -15.54
N TYR A 513 -3.88 9.99 -14.75
CA TYR A 513 -3.20 8.70 -14.87
C TYR A 513 -3.21 7.93 -13.56
N GLY A 514 -3.44 6.62 -13.67
CA GLY A 514 -3.48 5.70 -12.54
C GLY A 514 -2.15 5.61 -11.80
N LEU A 515 -2.21 5.85 -10.48
CA LEU A 515 -1.09 5.70 -9.54
C LEU A 515 -1.28 4.50 -8.62
N ALA A 516 -2.53 4.11 -8.37
CA ALA A 516 -2.89 2.99 -7.52
C ALA A 516 -4.28 2.45 -7.87
N GLY A 517 -4.64 1.31 -7.31
CA GLY A 517 -5.93 0.65 -7.53
C GLY A 517 -5.78 -0.85 -7.37
N GLY A 518 -6.74 -1.64 -7.85
CA GLY A 518 -6.59 -3.10 -7.90
C GLY A 518 -5.25 -3.49 -8.52
N THR A 519 -4.34 -4.07 -7.72
CA THR A 519 -2.96 -4.39 -8.15
C THR A 519 -2.83 -5.84 -8.57
N TYR A 520 -3.21 -6.74 -7.66
CA TYR A 520 -3.46 -8.15 -7.89
C TYR A 520 -4.93 -8.39 -7.56
N VAL A 521 -5.74 -8.77 -8.55
CA VAL A 521 -7.16 -9.07 -8.35
C VAL A 521 -7.36 -10.56 -8.58
N SER A 522 -7.92 -11.27 -7.61
CA SER A 522 -8.15 -12.71 -7.74
C SER A 522 -9.44 -13.14 -7.08
N VAL A 523 -10.10 -14.11 -7.72
CA VAL A 523 -11.26 -14.82 -7.18
C VAL A 523 -10.93 -16.31 -7.12
N VAL A 524 -11.34 -16.94 -6.03
CA VAL A 524 -10.99 -18.33 -5.70
C VAL A 524 -12.23 -19.05 -5.16
N GLU A 525 -12.44 -20.31 -5.55
CA GLU A 525 -13.45 -21.22 -5.02
C GLU A 525 -12.80 -22.54 -4.59
N PHE A 526 -13.15 -23.02 -3.40
CA PHE A 526 -12.59 -24.23 -2.78
C PHE A 526 -13.49 -25.45 -3.00
N GLY A 527 -13.59 -25.89 -4.26
CA GLY A 527 -14.20 -27.17 -4.63
C GLY A 527 -13.24 -28.37 -4.50
N PRO A 528 -13.59 -29.54 -5.06
CA PRO A 528 -12.70 -30.70 -5.11
C PRO A 528 -11.34 -30.40 -5.77
N THR A 529 -11.32 -29.43 -6.67
CA THR A 529 -10.12 -28.78 -7.18
C THR A 529 -10.34 -27.28 -7.07
N VAL A 530 -9.30 -26.55 -6.65
CA VAL A 530 -9.38 -25.10 -6.53
C VAL A 530 -9.61 -24.48 -7.91
N ARG A 531 -10.69 -23.72 -8.03
CA ARG A 531 -10.94 -22.89 -9.21
C ARG A 531 -10.48 -21.48 -8.90
N ARG A 532 -9.63 -20.91 -9.75
CA ARG A 532 -9.14 -19.54 -9.56
C ARG A 532 -8.94 -18.77 -10.86
N LEU A 533 -9.14 -17.47 -10.76
CA LEU A 533 -8.85 -16.49 -11.79
C LEU A 533 -8.06 -15.34 -11.17
N ALA A 534 -7.17 -14.73 -11.94
CA ALA A 534 -6.39 -13.59 -11.48
C ALA A 534 -6.09 -12.59 -12.61
N VAL A 535 -5.79 -11.36 -12.24
CA VAL A 535 -5.17 -10.37 -13.12
C VAL A 535 -4.23 -9.49 -12.29
N HIS A 536 -3.01 -9.32 -12.78
CA HIS A 536 -2.03 -8.41 -12.21
C HIS A 536 -1.93 -7.17 -13.10
N THR A 537 -2.41 -6.04 -12.62
CA THR A 537 -2.63 -4.81 -13.41
C THR A 537 -1.43 -4.32 -14.20
N MET A 538 -0.22 -4.43 -13.63
CA MET A 538 1.01 -3.92 -14.26
C MET A 538 1.83 -5.01 -14.94
N GLY A 539 1.35 -6.26 -15.02
CA GLY A 539 2.15 -7.40 -15.48
C GLY A 539 3.21 -7.86 -14.46
N GLU A 540 3.93 -8.94 -14.78
CA GLU A 540 4.88 -9.60 -13.86
C GLU A 540 6.34 -9.08 -13.95
N SER A 541 6.63 -8.13 -14.85
CA SER A 541 8.00 -7.62 -15.03
C SER A 541 8.14 -6.10 -14.87
N GLY A 542 9.29 -5.71 -14.31
CA GLY A 542 9.78 -4.34 -14.23
C GLY A 542 10.44 -3.83 -15.52
N ASP A 543 10.88 -4.74 -16.38
CA ASP A 543 11.70 -4.47 -17.58
C ASP A 543 10.81 -4.10 -18.78
N PRO A 544 10.93 -2.88 -19.35
CA PRO A 544 10.15 -2.44 -20.52
C PRO A 544 10.30 -3.33 -21.76
N ALA A 545 11.39 -4.09 -21.88
CA ALA A 545 11.59 -5.03 -22.98
C ALA A 545 10.87 -6.37 -22.78
N SER A 546 10.40 -6.66 -21.57
CA SER A 546 9.68 -7.90 -21.27
C SER A 546 8.28 -7.88 -21.87
N LYS A 547 7.88 -8.99 -22.51
CA LYS A 547 6.48 -9.19 -22.93
C LYS A 547 5.49 -9.16 -21.75
N HIS A 548 5.97 -9.35 -20.51
CA HIS A 548 5.17 -9.31 -19.28
C HIS A 548 5.25 -7.97 -18.54
N TYR A 549 5.68 -6.90 -19.21
CA TYR A 549 5.81 -5.58 -18.63
C TYR A 549 4.48 -4.83 -18.46
N PHE A 550 3.50 -5.06 -19.34
CA PHE A 550 2.22 -4.35 -19.32
C PHE A 550 1.11 -5.14 -20.04
N ASP A 551 1.31 -6.44 -20.24
CA ASP A 551 0.44 -7.35 -21.00
C ASP A 551 -0.94 -7.57 -20.37
N GLN A 552 -1.02 -7.48 -19.04
CA GLN A 552 -2.25 -7.68 -18.30
C GLN A 552 -3.06 -6.39 -18.08
N ALA A 553 -2.49 -5.22 -18.32
CA ALA A 553 -3.18 -3.93 -18.16
C ALA A 553 -4.45 -3.81 -19.04
N PRO A 554 -4.46 -4.26 -20.31
CA PRO A 554 -5.68 -4.29 -21.11
C PRO A 554 -6.78 -5.20 -20.54
N LEU A 555 -6.41 -6.33 -19.93
CA LEU A 555 -7.37 -7.24 -19.28
C LEU A 555 -7.99 -6.56 -18.06
N TYR A 556 -7.14 -5.99 -17.19
CA TYR A 556 -7.58 -5.24 -16.01
C TYR A 556 -8.53 -4.10 -16.40
N ALA A 557 -8.14 -3.26 -17.38
CA ALA A 557 -8.96 -2.14 -17.84
C ALA A 557 -10.35 -2.57 -18.36
N ARG A 558 -10.45 -3.79 -18.90
CA ARG A 558 -11.71 -4.40 -19.36
C ARG A 558 -12.47 -5.17 -18.28
N GLY A 559 -11.95 -5.27 -17.05
CA GLY A 559 -12.54 -6.09 -15.99
C GLY A 559 -12.53 -7.57 -16.36
N GLN A 560 -11.43 -8.04 -16.94
CA GLN A 560 -11.24 -9.42 -17.37
C GLN A 560 -10.13 -10.06 -16.54
N PHE A 561 -10.35 -11.31 -16.14
CA PHE A 561 -9.29 -12.13 -15.56
C PHE A 561 -8.64 -12.99 -16.63
N ARG A 562 -7.42 -13.46 -16.34
CA ARG A 562 -6.84 -14.62 -16.98
C ARG A 562 -7.04 -15.86 -16.11
N PRO A 563 -6.97 -17.06 -16.70
CA PRO A 563 -6.72 -18.26 -15.93
C PRO A 563 -5.47 -18.11 -15.06
N ALA A 564 -5.54 -18.66 -13.86
CA ALA A 564 -4.42 -18.68 -12.94
C ALA A 564 -4.16 -20.13 -12.55
N TRP A 565 -3.18 -20.74 -13.19
CA TRP A 565 -2.85 -22.15 -13.02
C TRP A 565 -2.37 -22.43 -11.59
N PHE A 566 -2.76 -23.57 -11.03
CA PHE A 566 -2.42 -23.94 -9.65
C PHE A 566 -1.86 -25.36 -9.53
N THR A 567 -2.45 -26.34 -10.21
CA THR A 567 -1.93 -27.71 -10.12
C THR A 567 -0.63 -27.84 -10.92
N LEU A 568 0.25 -28.78 -10.54
CA LEU A 568 1.48 -29.02 -11.29
C LEU A 568 1.20 -29.44 -12.74
N GLU A 569 0.08 -30.13 -12.97
CA GLU A 569 -0.37 -30.52 -14.31
C GLU A 569 -0.73 -29.29 -15.15
N GLU A 570 -1.58 -28.40 -14.63
CA GLU A 570 -1.94 -27.13 -15.29
C GLU A 570 -0.70 -26.28 -15.58
N ILE A 571 0.22 -26.17 -14.61
CA ILE A 571 1.45 -25.39 -14.75
C ILE A 571 2.33 -25.97 -15.86
N LYS A 572 2.51 -27.28 -15.91
CA LYS A 572 3.32 -27.94 -16.96
C LYS A 572 2.68 -27.80 -18.34
N ALA A 573 1.36 -27.91 -18.43
CA ALA A 573 0.63 -27.77 -19.69
C ALA A 573 0.72 -26.35 -20.28
N ASN A 574 0.96 -25.34 -19.43
CA ASN A 574 1.04 -23.93 -19.81
C ASN A 574 2.43 -23.32 -19.58
N LEU A 575 3.46 -24.15 -19.46
CA LEU A 575 4.81 -23.71 -19.14
C LEU A 575 5.45 -23.02 -20.34
N GLU A 576 5.84 -21.75 -20.18
CA GLU A 576 6.58 -21.04 -21.22
C GLU A 576 8.10 -21.26 -21.14
N ARG A 577 8.64 -21.34 -19.92
CA ARG A 577 10.08 -21.49 -19.67
C ARG A 577 10.33 -22.21 -18.36
N GLU A 578 11.29 -23.13 -18.38
CA GLU A 578 11.88 -23.72 -17.17
C GLU A 578 13.27 -23.12 -16.92
N TYR A 579 13.60 -22.87 -15.66
CA TYR A 579 14.93 -22.41 -15.25
C TYR A 579 15.38 -23.12 -13.97
N ARG A 580 16.67 -23.45 -13.90
CA ARG A 580 17.31 -24.07 -12.73
C ARG A 580 18.53 -23.25 -12.33
N PRO A 581 18.43 -22.38 -11.31
CA PRO A 581 19.57 -21.58 -10.89
C PRO A 581 20.70 -22.44 -10.32
N GLY A 582 21.94 -22.01 -10.55
CA GLY A 582 23.13 -22.56 -9.88
C GLY A 582 23.57 -23.96 -10.32
N ARG A 583 23.25 -24.36 -11.57
CA ARG A 583 23.87 -25.52 -12.22
C ARG A 583 25.00 -25.12 -13.13
#